data_AF-A0A485CLW5-F1
#
_entry.id   AF-A0A485CLW5-F1
#
_cell.length_a   1.000
_cell.length_b   1.000
_cell.length_c   1.000
_cell.angle_alpha   90.00
_cell.angle_beta   90.00
_cell.angle_gamma   90.00
#
_symmetry.space_group_name_H-M   'P 1'
#
loop_
_entity.id
_entity.type
_entity.pdbx_description
1 polymer ?
#
loop_
_entity_poly.entity_id
_entity_poly.type
_entity_poly.pdbx_seq_one_letter_code
_entity_poly.pdbx_strand_id
1 'polypeptide(L)' 'MEAANRELKEEVGFGANKLTFLKKLSMAPSYFSSKMNILVAEDLYPESLPGDEPEPLPQVRWPLSQLDDAVG' A
#
# COMPACT_ATOMS: atom_id res chain seq x y z
N MET A 1 -2.26 8.19 -8.06
CA MET A 1 -2.82 8.32 -6.69
C MET A 1 -4.13 7.53 -6.61
N GLU A 2 -5.02 7.66 -7.59
CA GLU A 2 -6.28 6.89 -7.68
C GLU A 2 -6.09 5.38 -7.56
N ALA A 3 -5.12 4.80 -8.28
CA ALA A 3 -4.82 3.37 -8.16
C ALA A 3 -4.49 2.96 -6.71
N ALA A 4 -3.62 3.69 -6.02
CA ALA A 4 -3.25 3.38 -4.63
C ALA A 4 -4.45 3.43 -3.67
N ASN A 5 -5.38 4.37 -3.87
CA ASN A 5 -6.58 4.44 -3.05
C ASN A 5 -7.58 3.32 -3.36
N ARG A 6 -7.62 2.84 -4.61
CA ARG A 6 -8.45 1.70 -5.01
C ARG A 6 -7.91 0.40 -4.39
N GLU A 7 -6.62 0.11 -4.57
CA GLU A 7 -5.98 -1.08 -4.02
C GLU A 7 -6.15 -1.14 -2.49
N LEU A 8 -5.97 -0.02 -1.78
CA LEU A 8 -6.14 0.02 -0.32
C LEU A 8 -7.56 -0.38 0.13
N LYS A 9 -8.59 -0.02 -0.64
CA LYS A 9 -9.98 -0.37 -0.37
C LYS A 9 -10.28 -1.84 -0.69
N GLU A 10 -9.62 -2.40 -1.70
CA GLU A 10 -9.76 -3.80 -2.10
C GLU A 10 -9.04 -4.73 -1.12
N GLU A 11 -7.80 -4.40 -0.74
CA GLU A 11 -6.93 -5.26 0.07
C GLU A 11 -7.14 -5.10 1.58
N VAL A 12 -7.35 -3.87 2.05
CA VAL A 12 -7.35 -3.53 3.49
C VAL A 12 -8.71 -3.00 3.96
N GLY A 13 -9.63 -2.66 3.03
CA GLY A 13 -10.96 -2.16 3.37
C GLY A 13 -10.98 -0.72 3.90
N PHE A 14 -9.96 0.08 3.55
CA PHE A 14 -9.89 1.49 3.88
C PHE A 14 -9.59 2.33 2.64
N GLY A 15 -10.19 3.51 2.55
CA GLY A 15 -9.68 4.62 1.75
C GLY A 15 -8.81 5.54 2.58
N ALA A 16 -8.08 6.43 1.93
CA ALA A 16 -7.29 7.48 2.56
C ALA A 16 -7.63 8.85 1.99
N ASN A 17 -7.83 9.84 2.86
CA ASN A 17 -8.02 11.23 2.44
C ASN A 17 -6.70 11.90 2.07
N LYS A 18 -5.57 11.39 2.59
CA LYS A 18 -4.24 11.91 2.32
C LYS A 18 -3.33 10.80 1.81
N LEU A 19 -2.91 10.93 0.55
CA LEU A 19 -1.90 10.08 -0.08
C LEU A 19 -0.67 10.91 -0.43
N THR A 20 0.46 10.58 0.18
CA THR A 20 1.74 11.26 -0.06
C THR A 20 2.66 10.35 -0.87
N PHE A 21 3.02 10.77 -2.08
CA PHE A 21 4.04 10.06 -2.88
C PHE A 21 5.42 10.26 -2.27
N LEU A 22 6.15 9.17 -2.03
CA LEU A 22 7.50 9.20 -1.50
C LEU A 22 8.56 9.03 -2.58
N LYS A 23 8.49 7.92 -3.32
CA LYS A 23 9.57 7.55 -4.25
C LYS A 23 9.10 6.59 -5.33
N LYS A 24 9.81 6.61 -6.47
CA LYS A 24 9.68 5.62 -7.55
C LYS A 24 10.92 4.73 -7.56
N LEU A 25 10.72 3.42 -7.53
CA LEU A 25 11.78 2.41 -7.58
C LEU A 25 11.70 1.61 -8.89
N SER A 26 12.83 1.04 -9.30
CA SER A 26 12.89 0.08 -10.41
C SER A 26 13.46 -1.22 -9.87
N MET A 27 12.80 -2.34 -10.17
CA MET A 27 13.28 -3.66 -9.75
C MET A 27 14.11 -4.28 -10.86
N ALA A 28 15.35 -4.68 -10.56
CA ALA A 28 16.30 -5.28 -11.50
C ALA A 28 16.27 -4.62 -12.90
N PRO A 29 16.73 -3.36 -13.02
CA PRO A 29 16.53 -2.53 -14.21
C PRO A 29 17.12 -3.09 -15.50
N SER A 30 18.07 -4.03 -15.40
CA SER A 30 18.63 -4.77 -16.54
C SER A 30 17.69 -5.82 -17.13
N TYR A 31 16.66 -6.25 -16.38
CA TYR A 31 15.72 -7.31 -16.76
C TYR A 31 14.28 -6.81 -16.84
N PHE A 32 13.88 -5.86 -15.99
CA PHE A 32 12.52 -5.34 -15.96
C PHE A 32 12.49 -3.82 -16.14
N SER A 33 11.59 -3.37 -17.01
CA SER A 33 11.28 -1.94 -17.20
C SER A 33 10.25 -1.41 -16.18
N SER A 34 9.66 -2.30 -15.37
CA SER A 34 8.59 -1.95 -14.44
C SER A 34 9.07 -0.98 -13.36
N LYS A 35 8.19 -0.05 -12.99
CA LYS A 35 8.43 0.99 -11.98
C LYS A 35 7.41 0.82 -10.86
N MET A 36 7.90 0.76 -9.63
CA MET A 36 7.07 0.72 -8.44
C MET A 36 6.98 2.11 -7.83
N ASN A 37 5.79 2.56 -7.46
CA ASN A 37 5.58 3.82 -6.76
C ASN A 37 5.27 3.52 -5.30
N ILE A 38 6.02 4.13 -4.38
CA ILE A 38 5.78 4.04 -2.94
C ILE A 38 5.03 5.29 -2.51
N LEU A 39 3.90 5.08 -1.83
CA LEU A 39 3.06 6.13 -1.27
C LEU A 39 2.80 5.82 0.21
N VAL A 40 2.58 6.86 1.01
CA VAL A 40 2.09 6.76 2.38
C VAL A 40 0.63 7.22 2.42
N ALA A 41 -0.22 6.42 3.04
CA ALA A 41 -1.62 6.69 3.25
C ALA A 41 -1.87 7.13 4.70
N GLU A 42 -2.52 8.27 4.88
CA GLU A 42 -2.88 8.86 6.17
C GLU A 42 -4.35 9.30 6.14
N ASP A 43 -4.92 9.55 7.32
CA ASP A 43 -6.33 9.91 7.48
C ASP A 43 -7.25 8.88 6.80
N LEU A 44 -7.14 7.65 7.30
CA LEU A 44 -7.85 6.49 6.77
C LEU A 44 -9.32 6.52 7.18
N TYR A 45 -10.19 6.09 6.27
CA TYR A 45 -11.62 5.96 6.51
C TYR A 45 -12.13 4.61 5.99
N PRO A 46 -13.11 3.97 6.66
CA PRO A 46 -13.59 2.66 6.23
C PRO A 46 -14.31 2.72 4.87
N GLU A 47 -13.83 1.96 3.91
CA GLU A 47 -14.47 1.79 2.59
C GLU A 47 -13.86 0.53 1.95
N SER A 48 -14.69 -0.44 1.60
CA SER A 48 -14.24 -1.68 0.98
C SER A 48 -14.78 -1.80 -0.44
N LEU A 49 -13.93 -2.27 -1.34
CA LEU A 49 -14.27 -2.58 -2.72
C LEU A 49 -14.00 -4.07 -2.98
N PRO A 50 -14.72 -4.70 -3.92
CA PRO A 50 -14.38 -6.05 -4.37
C PRO A 50 -12.98 -6.06 -5.01
N GLY A 51 -12.06 -6.84 -4.44
CA GLY A 51 -10.75 -7.12 -5.01
C GLY A 51 -10.72 -8.45 -5.76
N ASP A 52 -9.61 -8.71 -6.45
CA ASP A 52 -9.39 -9.96 -7.21
C ASP A 52 -8.85 -11.12 -6.35
N GLU A 53 -8.51 -10.86 -5.08
CA GLU A 53 -7.97 -11.87 -4.18
C GLU A 53 -9.01 -12.94 -3.83
N PRO A 54 -8.63 -14.24 -3.86
CA PRO A 54 -9.56 -15.34 -3.60
C PRO A 54 -10.01 -15.42 -2.15
N GLU A 55 -9.22 -14.87 -1.22
CA GLU A 55 -9.46 -14.84 0.22
C GLU A 55 -9.04 -13.49 0.82
N PRO A 56 -9.61 -13.06 1.96
CA PRO A 56 -9.24 -11.80 2.61
C PRO A 56 -7.79 -11.79 3.10
N LEU A 57 -7.10 -10.66 2.92
CA LEU A 57 -5.74 -10.47 3.42
C LEU A 57 -5.75 -10.15 4.94
N PRO A 58 -5.02 -10.90 5.78
CA PRO A 58 -4.98 -10.64 7.22
C PRO A 58 -4.22 -9.34 7.52
N GLN A 59 -4.83 -8.48 8.36
CA GLN A 59 -4.26 -7.18 8.72
C GLN A 59 -3.43 -7.28 10.00
N VAL A 60 -2.21 -6.73 9.97
CA VAL A 60 -1.33 -6.60 11.14
C VAL A 60 -1.05 -5.12 11.40
N ARG A 61 -1.26 -4.67 12.64
CA ARG A 61 -0.88 -3.31 13.06
C ARG A 61 0.52 -3.35 13.64
N TRP A 62 1.41 -2.53 13.11
CA TRP A 62 2.79 -2.41 13.58
C TRP A 62 3.07 -1.01 14.16
N PRO A 63 3.65 -0.90 15.37
CA PRO A 63 4.02 0.40 15.94
C PRO A 63 5.12 1.09 15.14
N LEU A 64 4.95 2.37 14.80
CA LEU A 64 5.97 3.15 14.08
C LEU A 64 7.29 3.24 14.84
N SER A 65 7.26 3.23 16.18
CA SER A 65 8.46 3.24 17.02
C SER A 65 9.30 1.96 16.93
N GLN A 66 8.77 0.91 16.29
CA GLN A 66 9.42 -0.39 16.09
C GLN A 66 9.57 -0.70 14.58
N LEU A 67 9.50 0.31 13.71
CA LEU A 67 9.51 0.08 12.26
C LEU A 67 10.78 -0.66 11.79
N ASP A 68 11.92 -0.38 12.43
CA ASP A 68 13.19 -1.03 12.10
C ASP A 68 13.16 -2.55 12.34
N ASP A 69 12.37 -3.03 13.30
CA ASP A 69 12.21 -4.46 13.58
C ASP A 69 11.43 -5.18 12.47
N ALA A 70 10.61 -4.47 11.68
CA ALA A 70 9.82 -5.02 10.59
C ALA A 70 10.58 -5.11 9.25
N VAL A 71 11.71 -4.41 9.13
CA VAL A 71 12.53 -4.36 7.90
C VAL A 71 13.83 -5.18 7.99
N GLY A 72 13.99 -5.92 9.11
CA GLY A 72 15.16 -6.74 9.42
C GLY A 72 15.27 -8.05 8.64
#